data_AF-A0A371WSX9-F1
#
_entry.id   AF-A0A371WSX9-F1
#
_cell.length_a   1.000
_cell.length_b   1.000
_cell.length_c   1.000
_cell.angle_alpha   90.00
_cell.angle_beta   90.00
_cell.angle_gamma   90.00
#
_symmetry.space_group_name_H-M   'P 1'
#
loop_
_entity.id
_entity.type
_entity.pdbx_description
1 polymer ?
#
loop_
_entity_poly.entity_id
_entity_poly.type
_entity_poly.pdbx_seq_one_letter_code
_entity_poly.pdbx_strand_id
1 'polypeptide(L)'
;MKGASMPSQSLTYLDPPRGRAPVRVLRRRAAFGLDRPQRFDKEAARRSLSDWLACALPDACVLHAITDEGTIRMADVTVLLANGRCVFFDITATPGKTRRGTSAFEDFCTAARIPYARVRHVNDARAALVRFAIPTREAA
;
A
#
# COMPACT_ATOMS: atom_id res chain seq x y z
N MET A 1 28.30 26.92 -57.06
CA MET A 1 28.94 27.39 -55.81
C MET A 1 27.87 27.86 -54.86
N LYS A 2 27.93 27.43 -53.58
CA LYS A 2 27.21 27.97 -52.40
C LYS A 2 25.67 27.81 -52.46
N GLY A 3 24.96 27.39 -51.42
CA GLY A 3 25.29 27.02 -50.06
C GLY A 3 23.97 26.62 -49.40
N ALA A 4 23.96 25.53 -48.64
CA ALA A 4 22.82 25.15 -47.82
C ALA A 4 22.67 26.16 -46.68
N SER A 5 21.48 26.73 -46.53
CA SER A 5 21.08 27.50 -45.36
C SER A 5 19.66 27.07 -44.99
N MET A 6 19.54 26.39 -43.86
CA MET A 6 18.24 26.18 -43.22
C MET A 6 17.80 27.48 -42.54
N PRO A 7 16.50 27.81 -42.60
CA PRO A 7 15.87 28.59 -41.57
C PRO A 7 14.74 27.82 -40.88
N SER A 8 14.94 27.64 -39.56
CA SER A 8 13.99 27.91 -38.49
C SER A 8 12.55 27.38 -38.62
N GLN A 9 12.25 26.30 -37.88
CA GLN A 9 10.88 25.89 -37.59
C GLN A 9 10.22 26.96 -36.71
N SER A 10 9.35 27.76 -37.31
CA SER A 10 8.45 28.67 -36.60
C SER A 10 7.24 27.88 -36.11
N LEU A 11 7.08 27.84 -34.80
CA LEU A 11 5.92 27.31 -34.10
C LEU A 11 4.67 28.07 -34.58
N THR A 12 3.83 27.46 -35.43
CA THR A 12 2.55 28.08 -35.81
C THR A 12 1.48 27.66 -34.80
N TYR A 13 1.15 28.60 -33.91
CA TYR A 13 0.00 28.53 -33.02
C TYR A 13 -1.27 28.50 -33.86
N LEU A 14 -1.91 27.32 -33.98
CA LEU A 14 -3.23 27.21 -34.59
C LEU A 14 -4.27 27.65 -33.57
N ASP A 15 -4.73 28.89 -33.71
CA ASP A 15 -5.94 29.39 -33.06
C ASP A 15 -7.14 28.49 -33.42
N PRO A 16 -7.90 27.96 -32.45
CA PRO A 16 -9.11 27.21 -32.75
C PRO A 16 -10.24 28.17 -33.20
N PRO A 17 -11.07 27.78 -34.19
CA PRO A 17 -12.15 28.63 -34.69
C PRO A 17 -13.22 28.85 -33.62
N ARG A 18 -13.55 30.14 -33.40
CA ARG A 18 -14.67 30.60 -32.58
C ARG A 18 -15.98 30.01 -33.10
N GLY A 19 -16.77 29.39 -32.22
CA GLY A 19 -18.19 29.12 -32.49
C GLY A 19 -18.71 27.70 -32.34
N ARG A 20 -17.99 26.77 -31.68
CA ARG A 20 -18.62 25.52 -31.20
C ARG A 20 -18.50 25.44 -29.69
N ALA A 21 -19.65 25.42 -29.02
CA ALA A 21 -19.76 25.11 -27.61
C ALA A 21 -18.91 23.87 -27.28
N PRO A 22 -18.21 23.84 -26.14
CA PRO A 22 -17.43 22.67 -25.77
C PRO A 22 -18.40 21.50 -25.71
N VAL A 23 -18.23 20.53 -26.61
CA VAL A 23 -18.86 19.23 -26.49
C VAL A 23 -18.37 18.70 -25.15
N ARG A 24 -19.22 18.85 -24.12
CA ARG A 24 -19.07 18.14 -22.86
C ARG A 24 -19.11 16.68 -23.26
N VAL A 25 -17.92 16.10 -23.45
CA VAL A 25 -17.74 14.65 -23.44
C VAL A 25 -18.09 14.25 -22.02
N LEU A 26 -19.39 14.06 -21.79
CA LEU A 26 -19.95 13.47 -20.59
C LEU A 26 -19.36 12.06 -20.59
N ARG A 27 -18.22 11.90 -19.90
CA ARG A 27 -17.53 10.62 -19.76
C ARG A 27 -18.54 9.64 -19.19
N ARG A 28 -19.07 8.75 -20.04
CA ARG A 28 -19.93 7.60 -19.72
C ARG A 28 -19.19 6.55 -18.87
N ARG A 29 -18.40 6.94 -17.87
CA ARG A 29 -17.69 6.03 -16.95
C ARG A 29 -18.51 5.69 -15.71
N ALA A 30 -19.45 6.55 -15.32
CA ALA A 30 -20.33 6.32 -14.17
C ALA A 30 -21.34 5.16 -14.36
N ALA A 31 -21.64 4.78 -15.61
CA ALA A 31 -22.69 3.78 -15.91
C ALA A 31 -22.30 2.33 -15.55
N PHE A 32 -21.00 2.03 -15.38
CA PHE A 32 -20.50 0.69 -15.06
C PHE A 32 -20.11 0.51 -13.58
N GLY A 33 -20.39 1.48 -12.71
CA GLY A 33 -20.05 1.39 -11.29
C GLY A 33 -18.54 1.39 -10.98
N LEU A 34 -17.69 1.65 -11.98
CA LEU A 34 -16.23 1.65 -11.88
C LEU A 34 -15.65 2.85 -11.13
N ASP A 35 -16.47 3.87 -10.84
CA ASP A 35 -16.11 5.07 -10.09
C ASP A 35 -16.60 5.02 -8.63
N ARG A 36 -16.85 3.83 -8.06
CA ARG A 36 -16.98 3.75 -6.60
C ARG A 36 -15.58 3.81 -6.00
N PRO A 37 -15.23 4.84 -5.21
CA PRO A 37 -14.00 4.80 -4.43
C PRO A 37 -14.08 3.55 -3.55
N GLN A 38 -13.24 2.56 -3.85
CA GLN A 38 -13.17 1.32 -3.10
C GLN A 38 -12.70 1.70 -1.70
N ARG A 39 -13.65 1.81 -0.75
CA ARG A 39 -13.35 2.12 0.64
C ARG A 39 -12.40 1.05 1.15
N PHE A 40 -11.34 1.47 1.82
CA PHE A 40 -10.40 0.54 2.45
C PHE A 40 -11.14 -0.24 3.54
N ASP A 41 -11.35 -1.54 3.30
CA ASP A 41 -11.90 -2.47 4.27
C ASP A 41 -10.75 -3.12 5.03
N LYS A 42 -10.53 -2.64 6.26
CA LYS A 42 -9.46 -3.11 7.14
C LYS A 42 -9.65 -4.57 7.55
N GLU A 43 -10.89 -5.01 7.78
CA GLU A 43 -11.18 -6.39 8.18
C GLU A 43 -11.00 -7.37 7.03
N ALA A 44 -11.41 -7.00 5.81
CA ALA A 44 -11.12 -7.80 4.63
C ALA A 44 -9.61 -7.92 4.37
N ALA A 45 -8.85 -6.83 4.55
CA ALA A 45 -7.40 -6.86 4.45
C ALA A 45 -6.77 -7.75 5.54
N ARG A 46 -7.26 -7.68 6.78
CA ARG A 46 -6.82 -8.52 7.90
C ARG A 46 -7.04 -9.99 7.63
N ARG A 47 -8.26 -10.38 7.22
CA ARG A 47 -8.58 -11.77 6.86
C ARG A 47 -7.67 -12.29 5.75
N SER A 48 -7.59 -11.56 4.64
CA SER A 48 -6.75 -11.94 3.49
C SER A 48 -5.27 -12.09 3.86
N LEU A 49 -4.76 -11.20 4.71
CA LEU A 49 -3.39 -11.27 5.20
C LEU A 49 -3.18 -12.49 6.11
N SER A 50 -4.13 -12.77 6.99
CA SER A 50 -4.05 -13.88 7.95
C SER A 50 -4.08 -15.23 7.22
N ASP A 51 -5.00 -15.38 6.27
CA ASP A 51 -5.12 -16.59 5.44
C ASP A 51 -3.83 -16.84 4.64
N TRP A 52 -3.26 -15.78 4.06
CA TRP A 52 -1.99 -15.91 3.35
C TRP A 52 -0.82 -16.23 4.28
N LEU A 53 -0.72 -15.59 5.46
CA LEU A 53 0.34 -15.85 6.43
C LEU A 53 0.31 -17.30 6.92
N ALA A 54 -0.88 -17.86 7.16
CA ALA A 54 -1.04 -19.27 7.55
C ALA A 54 -0.48 -20.24 6.49
N CYS A 55 -0.64 -19.90 5.20
CA CYS A 55 -0.08 -20.68 4.10
C CYS A 55 1.44 -20.47 3.93
N ALA A 56 1.89 -19.21 4.02
CA ALA A 56 3.27 -18.80 3.76
C ALA A 56 4.23 -19.18 4.89
N LEU A 57 3.73 -19.23 6.13
CA LEU A 57 4.48 -19.48 7.36
C LEU A 57 3.74 -20.55 8.21
N PRO A 58 3.73 -21.82 7.78
CA PRO A 58 2.95 -22.88 8.44
C PRO A 58 3.39 -23.16 9.89
N ASP A 59 4.66 -22.89 10.21
CA ASP A 59 5.23 -23.10 11.54
C ASP A 59 5.12 -21.86 12.43
N ALA A 60 4.42 -20.82 11.96
CA ALA A 60 4.21 -19.59 12.70
C ALA A 60 2.79 -19.51 13.27
N CYS A 61 2.68 -18.97 14.47
CA CYS A 61 1.39 -18.67 15.08
C CYS A 61 0.97 -17.24 14.71
N VAL A 62 -0.18 -17.10 14.08
CA VAL A 62 -0.76 -15.80 13.72
C VAL A 62 -1.76 -15.40 14.81
N LEU A 63 -1.48 -14.28 15.47
CA LEU A 63 -2.30 -13.70 16.53
C LEU A 63 -2.94 -12.40 16.03
N HIS A 64 -4.18 -12.15 16.44
CA HIS A 64 -4.89 -10.93 16.10
C HIS A 64 -5.00 -10.06 17.35
N ALA A 65 -4.83 -8.74 17.18
CA ALA A 65 -5.11 -7.83 18.29
C ALA A 65 -6.59 -7.90 18.67
N ILE A 66 -6.83 -8.06 19.97
CA ILE A 66 -8.12 -7.73 20.59
C ILE A 66 -7.98 -6.27 20.99
N THR A 67 -8.47 -5.35 20.15
CA THR A 67 -8.42 -3.93 20.49
C THR A 67 -9.59 -3.61 21.41
N ASP A 68 -9.31 -3.39 22.69
CA ASP A 68 -10.23 -2.70 23.60
C ASP A 68 -9.94 -1.18 23.55
N GLU A 69 -10.99 -0.37 23.59
CA GLU A 69 -10.92 1.07 23.40
C GLU A 69 -10.28 1.75 24.63
N GLY A 70 -8.95 1.85 24.69
CA GLY A 70 -8.35 2.67 25.75
C GLY A 70 -6.83 2.64 25.92
N THR A 71 -6.14 1.62 25.43
CA THR A 71 -4.74 1.41 25.84
C THR A 71 -3.90 1.02 24.63
N ILE A 72 -3.07 1.96 24.16
CA ILE A 72 -2.00 1.79 23.14
C ILE A 72 -2.35 0.77 22.04
N ARG A 73 -2.83 1.28 20.89
CA ARG A 73 -3.12 0.42 19.74
C ARG A 73 -1.88 -0.38 19.33
N MET A 74 -1.92 -1.69 19.55
CA MET A 74 -0.93 -2.65 19.07
C MET A 74 -1.11 -2.92 17.57
N ALA A 75 -0.23 -3.75 17.00
CA ALA A 75 -0.37 -4.21 15.62
C ALA A 75 -1.62 -5.07 15.42
N ASP A 76 -2.26 -4.92 14.25
CA ASP A 76 -3.49 -5.64 13.91
C ASP A 76 -3.27 -7.15 13.74
N VAL A 77 -2.08 -7.52 13.26
CA VAL A 77 -1.63 -8.90 13.11
C VAL A 77 -0.25 -9.05 13.71
N THR A 78 -0.07 -10.06 14.54
CA THR A 78 1.20 -10.47 15.12
C THR A 78 1.52 -11.87 14.63
N VAL A 79 2.77 -12.10 14.25
CA VAL A 79 3.27 -13.43 13.85
C VAL A 79 4.36 -13.83 14.83
N LEU A 80 4.15 -14.94 15.53
CA LEU A 80 5.17 -15.57 16.37
C LEU A 80 5.81 -16.71 15.56
N LEU A 81 7.08 -16.56 15.25
CA LEU A 81 7.86 -17.57 14.53
C LEU A 81 8.35 -18.66 15.49
N ALA A 82 8.56 -19.88 14.97
CA ALA A 82 9.04 -21.02 15.76
C ALA A 82 10.38 -20.78 16.49
N ASN A 83 11.20 -19.85 15.99
CA ASN A 83 12.45 -19.44 16.64
C ASN A 83 12.25 -18.40 17.77
N GLY A 84 11.02 -18.13 18.18
CA GLY A 84 10.66 -17.19 19.23
C GLY A 84 10.67 -15.72 18.82
N ARG A 85 10.95 -15.40 17.55
CA ARG A 85 10.89 -14.02 17.04
C ARG A 85 9.44 -13.62 16.74
N CYS A 86 9.12 -12.36 17.02
CA CYS A 86 7.83 -11.78 16.68
C CYS A 86 7.94 -10.82 15.48
N VAL A 87 6.89 -10.77 14.68
CA VAL A 87 6.71 -9.80 13.59
C VAL A 87 5.36 -9.14 13.75
N PHE A 88 5.33 -7.82 13.62
CA PHE A 88 4.12 -7.03 13.80
C PHE A 88 3.70 -6.37 12.48
N PHE A 89 2.42 -6.48 12.15
CA PHE A 89 1.81 -5.85 10.99
C PHE A 89 0.66 -4.94 11.41
N ASP A 90 0.78 -3.65 11.09
CA ASP A 90 -0.31 -2.67 11.25
C ASP A 90 -1.00 -2.44 9.90
N ILE A 91 -2.30 -2.66 9.85
CA ILE A 91 -3.10 -2.61 8.64
C ILE A 91 -3.63 -1.20 8.45
N THR A 92 -3.21 -0.55 7.37
CA THR A 92 -3.51 0.86 7.10
C THR A 92 -3.74 1.12 5.62
N ALA A 93 -4.64 2.07 5.33
CA ALA A 93 -4.92 2.50 3.96
C ALA A 93 -3.71 3.20 3.29
N THR A 94 -2.79 3.74 4.11
CA THR A 94 -1.64 4.54 3.64
C THR A 94 -0.35 4.09 4.34
N PRO A 95 0.26 2.96 3.93
CA PRO A 95 1.42 2.38 4.61
C PRO A 95 2.66 3.29 4.59
N GLY A 96 2.77 4.18 3.60
CA GLY A 96 3.88 5.14 3.48
C GLY A 96 3.68 6.48 4.19
N LYS A 97 2.56 6.72 4.90
CA LYS A 97 2.32 7.98 5.62
C LYS A 97 2.20 7.75 7.11
N THR A 98 3.15 8.30 7.87
CA THR A 98 3.06 8.44 9.33
C THR A 98 2.08 9.56 9.67
N ARG A 99 0.86 9.21 10.12
CA ARG A 99 0.00 10.18 10.81
C ARG A 99 0.61 10.46 12.18
N ARG A 100 0.77 11.74 12.53
CA ARG A 100 1.13 12.17 13.89
C ARG A 100 0.11 11.56 14.87
N GLY A 101 0.59 10.79 15.85
CA GLY A 101 -0.24 10.08 16.84
C GLY A 101 -0.21 8.55 16.78
N THR A 102 0.37 7.94 15.74
CA THR A 102 0.45 6.47 15.57
C THR A 102 1.81 5.87 16.01
N SER A 103 2.68 6.66 16.65
CA SER A 103 4.12 6.37 16.71
C SER A 103 4.58 5.56 17.93
N ALA A 104 3.92 5.60 19.09
CA ALA A 104 4.51 5.03 20.32
C ALA A 104 4.84 3.52 20.24
N PHE A 105 3.98 2.71 19.61
CA PHE A 105 4.25 1.27 19.43
C PHE A 105 5.29 1.02 18.32
N GLU A 106 5.26 1.80 17.24
CA GLU A 106 6.27 1.71 16.18
C GLU A 106 7.66 2.13 16.69
N ASP A 107 7.72 3.20 17.49
CA ASP A 107 8.91 3.69 18.16
C ASP A 107 9.45 2.62 19.12
N PHE A 108 8.56 1.95 19.87
CA PHE A 108 8.91 0.81 20.71
C PHE A 108 9.50 -0.36 19.90
N CYS A 109 8.82 -0.80 18.83
CA CYS A 109 9.32 -1.87 17.97
C CYS A 109 10.67 -1.51 17.35
N THR A 110 10.84 -0.26 16.93
CA THR A 110 12.09 0.25 16.37
C THR A 110 13.21 0.22 17.41
N ALA A 111 12.96 0.73 18.62
CA ALA A 111 13.92 0.72 19.71
C ALA A 111 14.31 -0.70 20.15
N ALA A 112 13.34 -1.61 20.19
CA ALA A 112 13.54 -3.01 20.55
C ALA A 112 14.06 -3.88 19.39
N ARG A 113 14.25 -3.31 18.18
CA ARG A 113 14.63 -4.02 16.95
C ARG A 113 13.69 -5.18 16.61
N ILE A 114 12.41 -5.04 16.93
CA ILE A 114 11.38 -6.01 16.58
C ILE A 114 10.86 -5.69 15.18
N PRO A 115 10.83 -6.66 14.24
CA PRO A 115 10.27 -6.49 12.92
C PRO A 115 8.84 -5.94 12.96
N TYR A 116 8.64 -4.74 12.41
CA TYR A 116 7.35 -4.06 12.32
C TYR A 116 7.15 -3.47 10.94
N ALA A 117 5.97 -3.68 10.35
CA ALA A 117 5.60 -3.08 9.07
C ALA A 117 4.16 -2.60 9.05
N ARG A 118 3.95 -1.49 8.34
CA ARG A 118 2.61 -1.05 7.93
C ARG A 118 2.27 -1.64 6.58
N VAL A 119 1.11 -2.24 6.48
CA VAL A 119 0.67 -2.97 5.29
C VAL A 119 -0.74 -2.57 4.91
N ARG A 120 -1.02 -2.49 3.62
CA ARG A 120 -2.37 -2.30 3.09
C ARG A 120 -2.91 -3.60 2.55
N HIS A 121 -2.04 -4.40 1.92
CA HIS A 121 -2.37 -5.66 1.26
C HIS A 121 -1.25 -6.70 1.45
N VAL A 122 -1.52 -7.94 1.03
CA VAL A 122 -0.59 -9.09 1.12
C VAL A 122 0.77 -8.80 0.50
N ASN A 123 0.82 -8.08 -0.63
CA ASN A 123 2.08 -7.74 -1.29
C ASN A 123 3.00 -6.87 -0.42
N ASP A 124 2.45 -5.99 0.41
CA ASP A 124 3.24 -5.18 1.33
C ASP A 124 3.84 -6.06 2.43
N ALA A 125 3.06 -7.01 2.95
CA ALA A 125 3.51 -7.97 3.95
C ALA A 125 4.62 -8.88 3.39
N ARG A 126 4.46 -9.35 2.16
CA ARG A 126 5.49 -10.10 1.44
C ARG A 126 6.79 -9.31 1.33
N ALA A 127 6.73 -8.07 0.86
CA ALA A 127 7.91 -7.21 0.75
C ALA A 127 8.55 -6.94 2.13
N ALA A 128 7.75 -6.81 3.17
CA ALA A 128 8.23 -6.67 4.54
C ALA A 128 8.95 -7.93 5.05
N LEU A 129 8.39 -9.13 4.85
CA LEU A 129 9.03 -10.38 5.26
C LEU A 129 10.40 -10.58 4.57
N VAL A 130 10.50 -10.24 3.29
CA VAL A 130 11.79 -10.24 2.57
C VAL A 130 12.79 -9.27 3.23
N ARG A 131 12.37 -8.04 3.52
CA ARG A 131 13.20 -7.05 4.23
C ARG A 131 13.65 -7.51 5.62
N PHE A 132 12.84 -8.32 6.29
CA PHE A 132 13.15 -8.86 7.61
C PHE A 132 13.98 -10.16 7.56
N ALA A 133 14.33 -10.61 6.35
CA ALA A 133 15.00 -11.88 6.11
C ALA A 133 14.25 -13.07 6.74
N ILE A 134 12.92 -13.07 6.63
CA ILE A 134 12.08 -14.16 7.10
C ILE A 134 11.73 -15.04 5.90
N PRO A 135 12.17 -16.31 5.89
CA PRO A 135 11.86 -17.22 4.79
C PRO A 135 10.35 -17.51 4.79
N THR A 136 9.78 -17.55 3.59
CA THR A 136 8.40 -17.98 3.37
C THR A 136 8.43 -19.21 2.48
N ARG A 137 7.41 -20.08 2.56
CA ARG A 137 7.30 -21.27 1.72
C ARG A 137 7.38 -21.00 0.22
N GLU A 138 6.96 -19.81 -0.23
CA GLU A 138 7.04 -19.44 -1.64
C GLU A 138 8.48 -19.12 -2.12
N ALA A 139 9.41 -18.91 -1.19
CA ALA A 139 10.79 -18.52 -1.47
C ALA A 139 11.81 -19.62 -1.08
N ALA A 140 11.33 -20.78 -0.61
CA ALA A 140 12.13 -21.96 -0.25
C ALA A 140 12.04 -23.01 -1.37
#